data_AF-A0A353RAH7-F1
#
_entry.id   AF-A0A353RAH7-F1
#
_cell.length_a   1.000
_cell.length_b   1.000
_cell.length_c   1.000
_cell.angle_alpha   90.00
_cell.angle_beta   90.00
_cell.angle_gamma   90.00
#
_symmetry.space_group_name_H-M   'P 1'
#
loop_
_entity.id
_entity.type
_entity.pdbx_description
1 polymer ?
#
loop_
_entity_poly.entity_id
_entity_poly.type
_entity_poly.pdbx_seq_one_letter_code
_entity_poly.pdbx_strand_id
1 'polypeptide(L)' 'MHYLCFLVKKMNKSSILVIYTGGTIGMKAHPLTGELVPFRFEHVLEEVPELRK' A
#
# COMPACT_ATOMS: atom_id res chain seq x y z
N MET A 1 -10.01 34.71 -29.54
CA MET A 1 -10.21 33.26 -29.71
C MET A 1 -8.99 32.52 -29.16
N HIS A 2 -8.87 32.39 -27.84
CA HIS A 2 -7.97 31.41 -27.18
C HIS A 2 -8.26 31.41 -25.67
N TYR A 3 -9.46 30.96 -25.29
CA TYR A 3 -9.69 30.48 -23.93
C TYR A 3 -9.18 29.05 -23.89
N LEU A 4 -7.88 28.87 -23.68
CA LEU A 4 -7.33 27.57 -23.33
C LEU A 4 -7.73 27.30 -21.87
N CYS A 5 -8.93 26.74 -21.72
CA CYS A 5 -9.41 26.11 -20.50
C CYS A 5 -8.36 25.10 -20.06
N PHE A 6 -7.53 25.50 -19.10
CA PHE A 6 -6.58 24.61 -18.44
C PHE A 6 -7.42 23.59 -17.69
N LEU A 7 -7.61 22.45 -18.35
CA LEU A 7 -8.38 21.30 -17.89
C LEU A 7 -8.06 21.03 -16.42
N VAL A 8 -9.06 21.28 -15.56
CA VAL A 8 -9.07 20.92 -14.16
C VAL A 8 -8.62 19.47 -14.04
N LYS A 9 -7.42 19.26 -13.50
CA LYS A 9 -6.86 17.92 -13.28
C LYS A 9 -7.80 17.15 -12.34
N LYS A 10 -8.33 16.03 -12.82
CA LYS A 10 -9.19 15.13 -12.07
C LYS A 10 -8.37 14.46 -10.95
N MET A 11 -8.52 14.94 -9.70
CA MET A 11 -8.04 14.26 -8.50
C MET A 11 -9.16 13.41 -7.89
N ASN A 12 -9.48 12.27 -8.52
CA ASN A 12 -10.29 11.24 -7.88
C ASN A 12 -9.37 10.15 -7.32
N LYS A 13 -8.52 10.50 -6.35
CA LYS A 13 -7.80 9.50 -5.55
C LYS A 13 -8.60 9.25 -4.29
N SER A 14 -9.25 8.09 -4.21
CA SER A 14 -9.83 7.60 -2.96
C SER A 14 -8.72 7.30 -1.96
N SER A 15 -8.88 7.76 -0.73
CA SER A 15 -7.97 7.45 0.38
C SER A 15 -8.54 6.32 1.23
N ILE A 16 -7.73 5.32 1.55
CA ILE A 16 -8.10 4.19 2.40
C ILE A 16 -7.23 4.24 3.66
N LEU A 17 -7.85 4.17 4.83
CA LEU A 17 -7.15 4.01 6.11
C LEU A 17 -7.10 2.53 6.45
N VAL A 18 -5.90 1.98 6.59
CA VAL A 18 -5.67 0.60 7.03
C VAL A 18 -5.19 0.61 8.47
N ILE A 19 -5.93 -0.04 9.37
CA ILE A 19 -5.54 -0.24 10.76
C ILE A 19 -5.21 -1.72 10.94
N TYR A 20 -3.93 -2.02 11.12
CA TYR A 20 -3.46 -3.38 11.34
C TYR A 20 -3.26 -3.61 12.85
N THR A 21 -4.11 -4.46 13.44
CA THR A 21 -4.12 -4.76 14.87
C THR A 21 -3.26 -5.97 15.27
N GLY A 22 -2.61 -6.62 14.30
CA GLY A 22 -1.79 -7.82 14.52
C GLY A 22 -2.34 -9.09 13.84
N GLY A 23 -1.80 -10.25 14.20
CA GLY A 23 -2.16 -11.56 13.61
C GLY A 23 -1.26 -12.01 12.46
N THR A 24 -1.47 -13.21 11.93
CA THR A 24 -0.51 -13.88 11.03
C THR A 24 -0.31 -13.20 9.67
N ILE A 25 -1.23 -12.33 9.23
CA ILE A 25 -1.12 -11.59 7.97
C ILE A 25 0.10 -10.65 7.96
N GLY A 26 0.55 -10.18 9.12
CA GLY A 26 1.75 -9.34 9.25
C GLY A 26 3.05 -10.14 9.40
N MET A 27 3.03 -11.44 9.15
CA MET A 27 4.20 -12.29 9.28
C MET A 27 4.72 -12.69 7.91
N LYS A 28 6.04 -12.69 7.76
CA LYS A 28 6.74 -13.23 6.60
C LYS A 28 7.73 -14.30 7.03
N ALA A 29 8.01 -15.24 6.14
CA ALA A 29 9.04 -16.24 6.38
C ALA A 29 10.43 -15.57 6.31
N HIS A 30 11.23 -15.76 7.35
CA HIS A 30 12.63 -15.34 7.34
C HIS A 30 13.38 -16.16 6.28
N PRO A 31 14.11 -15.52 5.34
CA PRO A 31 14.65 -16.19 4.17
C PRO A 31 15.69 -17.28 4.47
N LEU A 32 16.32 -17.24 5.64
CA LEU A 32 17.36 -18.20 6.04
C LEU A 32 16.86 -19.27 7.01
N THR A 33 15.89 -18.94 7.88
CA THR A 33 15.45 -19.84 8.96
C THR A 33 14.04 -20.39 8.74
N GLY A 34 13.26 -19.80 7.83
CA GLY A 34 11.87 -20.18 7.57
C GLY A 34 10.90 -19.77 8.68
N GLU A 35 11.39 -19.16 9.75
CA GLU A 35 10.56 -18.72 10.87
C GLU A 35 9.64 -17.57 10.46
N LEU A 36 8.44 -17.55 11.02
CA LEU A 36 7.51 -16.45 10.82
C LEU A 36 7.96 -15.25 11.66
N VAL A 37 8.43 -14.21 10.97
CA VAL A 37 8.83 -12.95 11.58
C VAL A 37 7.86 -11.84 11.20
N PRO A 38 7.52 -10.91 12.10
CA PRO A 38 6.69 -9.78 11.74
C PRO A 38 7.40 -8.92 10.69
N PHE A 39 6.69 -8.55 9.61
CA PHE A 39 7.21 -7.59 8.65
C PHE A 39 6.88 -6.15 9.08
N ARG A 40 7.76 -5.21 8.72
CA ARG A 40 7.57 -3.79 9.03
C ARG A 40 6.46 -3.23 8.14
N PHE A 41 5.43 -2.64 8.75
CA PHE A 41 4.26 -2.13 8.01
C PHE A 41 4.63 -1.05 6.99
N GLU A 42 5.73 -0.33 7.19
CA GLU A 42 6.27 0.60 6.19
C GLU A 42 6.51 -0.05 4.81
N HIS A 43 6.70 -1.38 4.78
CA HIS A 43 6.91 -2.18 3.58
C HIS A 43 5.65 -2.96 3.14
N VAL A 44 4.47 -2.66 3.72
CA VAL A 44 3.22 -3.39 3.41
C VAL A 44 2.90 -3.39 1.92
N LEU A 45 3.24 -2.33 1.20
CA LEU A 45 3.03 -2.26 -0.26
C LEU A 45 4.01 -3.14 -1.05
N GLU A 46 5.15 -3.50 -0.48
CA GLU A 46 6.11 -4.44 -1.07
C GLU A 46 5.69 -5.89 -0.80
N GLU A 47 5.21 -6.16 0.41
CA GLU A 47 4.77 -7.48 0.86
C GLU A 47 3.35 -7.83 0.37
N VAL A 48 2.49 -6.83 0.12
CA VAL A 48 1.10 -6.97 -0.36
C VAL A 48 0.89 -6.08 -1.60
N PRO A 49 1.35 -6.50 -2.79
CA PRO A 49 1.28 -5.69 -4.00
C PRO A 49 -0.16 -5.38 -4.46
N GLU A 50 -1.16 -6.13 -4.02
CA GLU A 50 -2.57 -5.94 -4.32
C GLU A 50 -3.11 -4.58 -3.83
N LEU A 51 -2.47 -3.99 -2.82
CA LEU A 51 -2.84 -2.67 -2.28
C LEU A 51 -2.41 -1.50 -3.17
N ARG A 52 -1.62 -1.74 -4.24
CA ARG A 52 -1.15 -0.69 -5.17
C ARG A 52 -2.12 -0.39 -6.34
N LYS A 53 -3.27 -1.07 -6.41
CA LYS A 53 -4.24 -0.92 -7.51
C LYS A 53 -5.02 0.39 -7.48
#